data_AF-A0A6G2PRB2-F1
#
_entry.id   AF-A0A6G2PRB2-F1
#
_cell.length_a   1.000
_cell.length_b   1.000
_cell.length_c   1.000
_cell.angle_alpha   90.00
_cell.angle_beta   90.00
_cell.angle_gamma   90.00
#
_symmetry.space_group_name_H-M   'P 1'
#
loop_
_entity.id
_entity.type
_entity.pdbx_description
1 polymer ?
#
loop_
_entity_poly.entity_id
_entity_poly.type
_entity_poly.pdbx_seq_one_letter_code
_entity_poly.pdbx_strand_id
1 'polypeptide(L)'
;MGDPRGRPTPEQAAQLEQLVVVPAGKRVSELDRMRRSPRDISARGVGKALERYESLNALGGSSWDLSSIPPGRLQALVRFAKAARAQAVADLGGNRRLDTLVAFTSVMPQVAADEAIEVFDLAITHAPGLLISIR
;
A
#
# COMPACT_ATOMS: atom_id res chain seq x y z
N MET A 1 -12.36 16.28 -3.63
CA MET A 1 -11.46 17.44 -3.80
C MET A 1 -10.80 17.70 -2.45
N GLY A 2 -9.52 17.38 -2.27
CA GLY A 2 -8.82 17.53 -0.97
C GLY A 2 -8.54 18.99 -0.59
N ASP A 3 -8.14 19.24 0.67
CA ASP A 3 -7.70 20.57 1.14
C ASP A 3 -6.51 21.07 0.30
N PRO A 4 -6.51 22.31 -0.21
CA PRO A 4 -5.40 22.90 -0.98
C PRO A 4 -4.05 22.96 -0.22
N ARG A 5 -3.99 22.53 1.04
CA ARG A 5 -2.77 22.46 1.87
C ARG A 5 -2.08 21.10 1.91
N GLY A 6 -2.54 20.13 1.12
CA GLY A 6 -1.87 18.83 1.05
C GLY A 6 -2.06 17.94 2.27
N ARG A 7 -3.13 18.17 3.04
CA ARG A 7 -3.54 17.32 4.15
C ARG A 7 -4.83 16.57 3.79
N PRO A 8 -5.00 15.33 4.26
CA PRO A 8 -6.28 14.65 4.13
C PRO A 8 -7.37 15.48 4.83
N THR A 9 -8.57 15.51 4.24
CA THR A 9 -9.76 16.07 4.91
C THR A 9 -10.02 15.30 6.22
N PRO A 10 -10.79 15.83 7.17
CA PRO A 10 -11.13 15.10 8.40
C PRO A 10 -11.74 13.71 8.14
N GLU A 11 -12.56 13.59 7.09
CA GLU A 11 -13.15 12.33 6.65
C GLU A 11 -12.08 11.36 6.12
N GLN A 12 -11.17 11.83 5.27
CA GLN A 12 -10.05 11.04 4.77
C GLN A 12 -9.12 10.62 5.92
N ALA A 13 -8.82 11.51 6.85
CA ALA A 13 -8.03 11.21 8.03
C ALA A 13 -8.69 10.11 8.86
N ALA A 14 -10.00 10.21 9.11
CA ALA A 14 -10.76 9.18 9.81
C ALA A 14 -10.72 7.83 9.08
N GLN A 15 -10.82 7.82 7.74
CA GLN A 15 -10.69 6.60 6.93
C GLN A 15 -9.30 5.98 7.04
N LEU A 16 -8.24 6.79 6.99
CA LEU A 16 -6.87 6.29 7.13
C LEU A 16 -6.62 5.70 8.51
N GLU A 17 -7.14 6.34 9.56
CA GLU A 17 -7.00 5.86 10.92
C GLU A 17 -7.69 4.50 11.14
N GLN A 18 -8.67 4.13 10.30
CA GLN A 18 -9.23 2.77 10.33
C GLN A 18 -8.27 1.70 9.82
N LEU A 19 -7.23 2.04 9.06
CA LEU A 19 -6.29 1.05 8.50
C LEU A 19 -5.50 0.31 9.59
N VAL A 20 -5.31 0.92 10.75
CA VAL A 20 -4.63 0.29 11.89
C VAL A 20 -5.57 -0.49 12.80
N VAL A 21 -6.88 -0.31 12.66
CA VAL A 21 -7.90 -1.02 13.44
C VAL A 21 -8.10 -2.41 12.86
N VAL A 22 -8.19 -3.43 13.71
CA VAL A 22 -8.58 -4.78 13.30
C VAL A 22 -10.11 -4.84 13.26
N PRO A 23 -10.74 -5.06 12.08
CA PRO A 23 -12.20 -5.13 12.00
C PRO A 23 -12.75 -6.32 12.81
N ALA A 24 -13.99 -6.19 13.30
CA ALA A 24 -14.65 -7.27 14.01
C ALA A 24 -14.67 -8.57 13.18
N GLY A 25 -14.31 -9.69 13.82
CA GLY A 25 -14.22 -11.00 13.16
C GLY A 25 -13.00 -11.19 12.24
N LYS A 26 -12.10 -10.21 12.12
CA LYS A 26 -10.83 -10.35 11.41
C LYS A 26 -9.67 -10.52 12.39
N ARG A 27 -8.56 -11.07 11.88
CA ARG A 27 -7.33 -11.33 12.66
C ARG A 27 -6.22 -10.30 12.44
N VAL A 28 -6.33 -9.51 11.36
CA VAL A 28 -5.32 -8.55 10.93
C VAL A 28 -6.02 -7.29 10.44
N SER A 29 -5.36 -6.14 10.60
CA SER A 29 -5.86 -4.88 10.06
C SER A 29 -5.62 -4.80 8.55
N GLU A 30 -6.24 -3.79 7.92
CA GLU A 30 -6.01 -3.46 6.52
C GLU A 30 -4.54 -3.12 6.26
N LEU A 31 -3.90 -2.32 7.13
CA LEU A 31 -2.47 -2.02 7.03
C LEU A 31 -1.60 -3.29 7.09
N ASP A 32 -1.89 -4.22 7.99
CA ASP A 32 -1.16 -5.50 8.08
C ASP A 32 -1.36 -6.39 6.85
N ARG A 33 -2.49 -6.29 6.16
CA ARG A 33 -2.69 -6.94 4.85
C ARG A 33 -1.88 -6.22 3.77
N MET A 34 -2.08 -4.90 3.63
CA MET A 34 -1.57 -4.10 2.52
C MET A 34 -0.04 -3.90 2.56
N ARG A 35 0.59 -3.92 3.74
CA ARG A 35 2.06 -3.79 3.83
C ARG A 35 2.82 -5.03 3.32
N ARG A 36 2.14 -6.18 3.18
CA ARG A 36 2.76 -7.43 2.74
C ARG A 36 2.57 -7.62 1.25
N SER A 37 3.69 -7.73 0.53
CA SER A 37 3.68 -8.12 -0.88
C SER A 37 3.25 -9.60 -1.02
N PRO A 38 2.45 -9.95 -2.03
CA PRO A 38 2.26 -11.34 -2.44
C PRO A 38 3.61 -11.99 -2.80
N ARG A 39 3.75 -13.28 -2.52
CA ARG A 39 5.00 -14.05 -2.82
C ARG A 39 4.78 -15.21 -3.79
N ASP A 40 3.56 -15.36 -4.26
CA ASP A 40 3.12 -16.48 -5.08
C ASP A 40 3.35 -16.11 -6.55
N ILE A 41 4.25 -16.81 -7.24
CA ILE A 41 4.54 -16.58 -8.66
C ILE A 41 3.64 -17.53 -9.47
N SER A 42 2.37 -17.17 -9.57
CA SER A 42 1.36 -17.92 -10.30
C SER A 42 0.25 -16.98 -10.79
N ALA A 43 -0.65 -17.44 -11.66
CA ALA A 43 -1.81 -16.65 -12.08
C ALA A 43 -2.66 -16.19 -10.88
N ARG A 44 -2.78 -17.00 -9.82
CA ARG A 44 -3.43 -16.62 -8.56
C ARG A 44 -2.64 -15.53 -7.82
N GLY A 45 -1.32 -15.62 -7.84
CA GLY A 45 -0.43 -14.61 -7.30
C GLY A 45 -0.58 -13.25 -7.97
N VAL A 46 -0.66 -13.22 -9.31
CA VAL A 46 -0.96 -12.02 -10.10
C VAL A 46 -2.28 -11.39 -9.65
N GLY A 47 -3.35 -12.19 -9.55
CA GLY A 47 -4.64 -11.72 -9.06
C GLY A 47 -4.54 -11.05 -7.68
N LYS A 48 -3.84 -11.67 -6.73
CA LYS A 48 -3.62 -11.08 -5.39
C LYS A 48 -2.81 -9.78 -5.42
N ALA A 49 -1.85 -9.65 -6.34
CA ALA A 49 -1.06 -8.43 -6.49
C ALA A 49 -1.93 -7.28 -7.03
N LEU A 50 -2.78 -7.56 -8.02
CA LEU A 50 -3.74 -6.60 -8.57
C LEU A 50 -4.80 -6.19 -7.54
N GLU A 51 -5.42 -7.14 -6.82
CA GLU A 51 -6.38 -6.84 -5.75
C GLU A 51 -5.78 -5.92 -4.67
N ARG A 52 -4.50 -6.16 -4.34
CA ARG A 52 -3.76 -5.32 -3.39
C ARG A 52 -3.50 -3.93 -3.95
N TYR A 53 -3.08 -3.82 -5.22
CA TYR A 53 -2.93 -2.54 -5.90
C TYR A 53 -4.24 -1.75 -5.91
N GLU A 54 -5.34 -2.37 -6.32
CA GLU A 54 -6.67 -1.75 -6.35
C GLU A 54 -7.10 -1.26 -4.95
N SER A 55 -6.90 -2.10 -3.93
CA SER A 55 -7.21 -1.74 -2.54
C SER A 55 -6.42 -0.53 -2.07
N LEU A 56 -5.14 -0.44 -2.44
CA LEU A 56 -4.26 0.70 -2.09
C LEU A 56 -4.65 1.95 -2.89
N ASN A 57 -4.93 1.81 -4.18
CA ASN A 57 -5.31 2.92 -5.05
C ASN A 57 -6.67 3.52 -4.68
N ALA A 58 -7.61 2.69 -4.21
CA ALA A 58 -8.92 3.14 -3.73
C ALA A 58 -8.85 4.09 -2.52
N LEU A 59 -7.73 4.11 -1.79
CA LEU A 59 -7.50 5.07 -0.69
C LEU A 59 -7.23 6.50 -1.19
N GLY A 60 -6.95 6.67 -2.49
CA GLY A 60 -6.78 7.97 -3.14
C GLY A 60 -5.50 8.72 -2.77
N GLY A 61 -4.59 8.10 -2.02
CA GLY A 61 -3.38 8.75 -1.49
C GLY A 61 -2.42 9.27 -2.56
N SER A 62 -2.43 8.68 -3.76
CA SER A 62 -1.64 9.12 -4.91
C SER A 62 -2.05 10.51 -5.43
N SER A 63 -3.26 10.97 -5.10
CA SER A 63 -3.79 12.27 -5.54
C SER A 63 -3.48 13.42 -4.58
N TRP A 64 -2.87 13.14 -3.42
CA TRP A 64 -2.65 14.16 -2.40
C TRP A 64 -1.41 14.99 -2.68
N ASP A 65 -1.51 16.29 -2.41
CA ASP A 65 -0.35 17.16 -2.42
C ASP A 65 0.51 16.89 -1.17
N LEU A 66 1.73 16.40 -1.36
CA LEU A 66 2.66 16.14 -0.26
C LEU A 66 3.88 17.06 -0.30
N SER A 67 3.81 18.17 -1.06
CA SER A 67 4.90 19.13 -1.22
C SER A 67 5.43 19.70 0.09
N SER A 68 4.59 19.75 1.13
CA SER A 68 4.96 20.19 2.48
C SER A 68 5.77 19.17 3.29
N ILE A 69 5.81 17.89 2.86
CA ILE A 69 6.57 16.83 3.51
C ILE A 69 7.92 16.67 2.80
N PRO A 70 9.06 16.90 3.50
CA PRO A 70 10.37 16.70 2.91
C PRO A 70 10.54 15.26 2.36
N PRO A 71 11.13 15.06 1.16
CA PRO A 71 11.24 13.73 0.55
C PRO A 71 11.90 12.68 1.45
N GLY A 72 12.97 13.05 2.15
CA GLY A 72 13.65 12.15 3.10
C GLY A 72 12.74 11.74 4.28
N ARG A 73 11.88 12.64 4.75
CA ARG A 73 10.90 12.35 5.80
C ARG A 73 9.80 11.43 5.27
N LEU A 74 9.28 11.69 4.07
CA LEU A 74 8.28 10.83 3.42
C LEU A 74 8.81 9.40 3.31
N GLN A 75 10.04 9.23 2.81
CA GLN A 75 10.68 7.92 2.68
C GLN A 75 10.88 7.23 4.03
N ALA A 76 11.25 7.96 5.09
CA ALA A 76 11.38 7.39 6.43
C ALA A 76 10.03 6.88 6.98
N LEU A 77 8.95 7.62 6.77
CA LEU A 77 7.60 7.23 7.20
C LEU A 77 7.12 5.99 6.45
N VAL A 78 7.30 5.94 5.12
CA VAL A 78 6.95 4.77 4.30
C VAL A 78 7.73 3.53 4.76
N ARG A 79 9.05 3.66 4.95
CA ARG A 79 9.89 2.54 5.43
C ARG A 79 9.41 2.01 6.76
N PHE A 80 9.08 2.89 7.70
CA PHE A 80 8.51 2.50 8.98
C PHE A 80 7.16 1.78 8.80
N ALA A 81 6.23 2.35 8.02
CA ALA A 81 4.91 1.77 7.78
C ALA A 81 4.95 0.39 7.11
N LYS A 82 5.91 0.16 6.19
CA LYS A 82 6.12 -1.14 5.54
C LYS A 82 6.60 -2.21 6.55
N ALA A 83 7.49 -1.82 7.46
CA ALA A 83 8.12 -2.74 8.40
C ALA A 83 7.25 -3.03 9.64
N ALA A 84 6.59 -2.00 10.17
CA ALA A 84 5.83 -2.06 11.40
C ALA A 84 4.54 -2.90 11.27
N ARG A 85 4.15 -3.57 12.36
CA ARG A 85 2.77 -4.08 12.51
C ARG A 85 1.82 -2.91 12.74
N ALA A 86 0.55 -3.12 12.42
CA ALA A 86 -0.48 -2.10 12.59
C ALA A 86 -0.53 -1.51 14.01
N GLN A 87 -0.37 -2.35 15.04
CA GLN A 87 -0.30 -1.90 16.43
C GLN A 87 0.80 -0.86 16.68
N ALA A 88 2.01 -1.08 16.15
CA ALA A 88 3.12 -0.15 16.34
C ALA A 88 2.89 1.19 15.61
N VAL A 89 2.10 1.19 14.53
CA VAL A 89 1.65 2.42 13.88
C VAL A 89 0.55 3.09 14.70
N ALA A 90 -0.38 2.32 15.27
CA ALA A 90 -1.47 2.82 16.12
C ALA A 90 -0.96 3.50 17.39
N ASP A 91 0.13 3.00 17.96
CA ASP A 91 0.77 3.51 19.18
C ASP A 91 1.55 4.82 18.96
N LEU A 92 1.70 5.27 17.69
CA LEU A 92 2.31 6.57 17.40
C LEU A 92 1.41 7.71 17.92
N GLY A 93 1.98 8.59 18.74
CA GLY A 93 1.28 9.77 19.27
C GLY A 93 1.24 10.96 18.31
N GLY A 94 0.29 11.87 18.56
CA GLY A 94 0.14 13.12 17.83
C GLY A 94 -0.12 12.92 16.33
N ASN A 95 0.36 13.85 15.51
CA ASN A 95 0.17 13.80 14.05
C ASN A 95 0.99 12.68 13.37
N ARG A 96 1.95 12.07 14.07
CA ARG A 96 2.89 11.12 13.48
C ARG A 96 2.20 9.86 12.94
N ARG A 97 1.12 9.42 13.58
CA ARG A 97 0.32 8.30 13.10
C ARG A 97 -0.38 8.59 11.79
N LEU A 98 -0.96 9.78 11.65
CA LEU A 98 -1.59 10.20 10.40
C LEU A 98 -0.53 10.43 9.32
N ASP A 99 0.59 11.09 9.62
CA ASP A 99 1.68 11.37 8.66
C ASP A 99 2.29 10.09 8.07
N THR A 100 2.81 9.20 8.92
CA THR A 100 2.31 7.82 8.97
C THR A 100 1.65 7.19 7.76
N LEU A 101 0.35 7.03 7.96
CA LEU A 101 -0.61 6.44 7.04
C LEU A 101 -0.68 7.23 5.73
N VAL A 102 -0.53 8.55 5.80
CA VAL A 102 -0.56 9.42 4.63
C VAL A 102 0.58 9.08 3.67
N ALA A 103 1.79 8.96 4.21
CA ALA A 103 2.97 8.57 3.46
C ALA A 103 2.82 7.15 2.87
N PHE A 104 2.28 6.22 3.66
CA PHE A 104 2.03 4.86 3.21
C PHE A 104 1.08 4.83 2.01
N THR A 105 -0.08 5.49 2.10
CA THR A 105 -1.10 5.44 1.04
C THR A 105 -0.75 6.24 -0.20
N SER A 106 0.17 7.19 -0.12
CA SER A 106 0.64 7.92 -1.30
C SER A 106 1.69 7.16 -2.11
N VAL A 107 2.50 6.31 -1.47
CA VAL A 107 3.61 5.62 -2.12
C VAL A 107 3.28 4.17 -2.45
N MET A 108 2.56 3.47 -1.58
CA MET A 108 2.32 2.03 -1.74
C MET A 108 1.50 1.62 -2.96
N PRO A 109 0.56 2.43 -3.52
CA PRO A 109 -0.08 2.08 -4.79
C PRO A 109 0.93 1.86 -5.92
N GLN A 110 1.92 2.74 -6.06
CA GLN A 110 2.97 2.59 -7.08
C GLN A 110 3.81 1.34 -6.83
N VAL A 111 4.24 1.12 -5.58
CA VAL A 111 4.99 -0.09 -5.21
C VAL A 111 4.18 -1.36 -5.52
N ALA A 112 2.88 -1.36 -5.26
CA ALA A 112 2.01 -2.50 -5.55
C ALA A 112 1.80 -2.73 -7.05
N ALA A 113 1.78 -1.67 -7.87
CA ALA A 113 1.72 -1.78 -9.32
C ALA A 113 3.00 -2.40 -9.88
N ASP A 114 4.18 -1.92 -9.44
CA ASP A 114 5.48 -2.47 -9.84
C ASP A 114 5.60 -3.96 -9.46
N GLU A 115 5.21 -4.31 -8.23
CA GLU A 115 5.17 -5.70 -7.77
C GLU A 115 4.18 -6.56 -8.58
N ALA A 116 3.03 -6.00 -9.01
CA ALA A 116 2.07 -6.74 -9.83
C ALA A 116 2.61 -7.03 -11.23
N ILE A 117 3.34 -6.08 -11.83
CA ILE A 117 4.04 -6.28 -13.11
C ILE A 117 5.12 -7.35 -12.94
N GLU A 118 5.93 -7.27 -11.88
CA GLU A 118 6.98 -8.26 -11.60
C GLU A 118 6.42 -9.68 -11.42
N VAL A 119 5.35 -9.84 -10.62
CA VAL A 119 4.71 -11.14 -10.41
C VAL A 119 4.08 -11.65 -11.70
N PHE A 120 3.53 -10.77 -12.53
CA PHE A 120 3.02 -11.13 -13.85
C PHE A 120 4.15 -11.66 -14.73
N ASP A 121 5.22 -10.90 -14.94
CA ASP A 121 6.36 -11.29 -15.78
C ASP A 121 6.97 -12.63 -15.35
N LEU A 122 7.11 -12.83 -14.05
CA LEU A 122 7.60 -14.10 -13.50
C LEU A 122 6.61 -15.24 -13.73
N ALA A 123 5.30 -15.00 -13.57
CA ALA A 123 4.28 -16.02 -13.78
C ALA A 123 4.19 -16.49 -15.25
N ILE A 124 4.32 -15.59 -16.23
CA ILE A 124 4.41 -15.98 -17.65
C ILE A 124 5.71 -16.72 -17.95
N THR A 125 6.84 -16.24 -17.44
CA THR A 125 8.16 -16.86 -17.71
C THR A 125 8.25 -18.29 -17.18
N HIS A 126 7.64 -18.55 -16.02
CA HIS A 126 7.67 -19.87 -15.37
C HIS A 126 6.41 -20.69 -15.65
N ALA A 127 5.52 -20.22 -16.53
CA ALA A 127 4.36 -20.99 -16.94
C ALA A 127 4.83 -22.20 -17.78
N PRO A 128 4.55 -23.45 -17.35
CA PRO A 128 4.90 -24.62 -18.15
C PRO A 128 4.14 -24.56 -19.48
N GLY A 129 4.89 -24.49 -20.58
CA GLY A 129 4.34 -24.55 -21.95
C GLY A 129 4.39 -23.26 -22.76
N LEU A 130 4.85 -22.12 -22.24
CA LEU A 130 4.97 -20.88 -23.03
C LEU A 130 6.29 -20.73 -23.82
N LEU A 131 7.24 -21.68 -23.67
CA LEU A 131 8.50 -21.73 -24.41
C LEU A 131 8.44 -22.57 -25.70
N ILE A 132 7.26 -22.76 -26.30
CA ILE A 132 7.15 -23.40 -27.62
C ILE A 132 6.65 -22.35 -28.61
N SER A 133 7.50 -22.10 -29.61
CA SER A 133 7.25 -21.34 -30.85
C SER A 133 7.60 -19.85 -30.84
N ILE A 134 8.90 -19.55 -30.77
CA ILE A 134 9.49 -18.59 -31.72
C ILE A 134 10.77 -19.23 -32.27
N ARG A 135 10.63 -19.94 -33.40
CA ARG A 135 11.71 -20.29 -34.32
C ARG A 135 11.36 -19.73 -35.68
#